data_AF-M3IFP0-F1
#
_entry.id   AF-M3IFP0-F1
#
_cell.length_a   1.000
_cell.length_b   1.000
_cell.length_c   1.000
_cell.angle_alpha   90.00
_cell.angle_beta   90.00
_cell.angle_gamma   90.00
#
_symmetry.space_group_name_H-M   'P 1'
#
loop_
_entity.id
_entity.type
_entity.pdbx_description
1 polymer ?
#
loop_
_entity_poly.entity_id
_entity_poly.type
_entity_poly.pdbx_seq_one_letter_code
_entity_poly.pdbx_strand_id
1 'polypeptide(L)' 'MSSGLLPGIFRNRLLKRKGFYEKTLSLDDLFRSNSVFLCNSLRGILRVKEVYNFIKE' A
#
# COMPACT_ATOMS: atom_id res chain seq x y z
N MET A 1 -4.44 -10.14 -6.57
CA MET A 1 -5.92 -10.20 -6.33
C MET A 1 -6.32 -11.12 -5.19
N SER A 2 -5.41 -11.91 -4.62
CA SER A 2 -5.69 -12.88 -3.54
C SER A 2 -6.26 -12.26 -2.25
N SER A 3 -6.03 -10.98 -1.98
CA SER A 3 -6.46 -10.32 -0.73
C SER A 3 -7.88 -9.72 -0.77
N GLY A 4 -8.68 -9.94 -1.81
CA GLY A 4 -10.07 -9.45 -1.88
C GLY A 4 -10.24 -7.93 -2.04
N LEU A 5 -9.16 -7.21 -2.38
CA LEU A 5 -9.18 -5.75 -2.54
C LEU A 5 -9.57 -5.32 -3.96
N LEU A 6 -10.11 -4.10 -4.08
CA LEU A 6 -10.41 -3.48 -5.37
C LEU A 6 -9.15 -3.42 -6.27
N PRO A 7 -9.21 -3.90 -7.53
CA PRO A 7 -8.10 -3.76 -8.48
C PRO A 7 -8.01 -2.34 -9.04
N GLY A 8 -7.65 -1.37 -8.18
CA GLY A 8 -7.70 0.06 -8.50
C GLY A 8 -6.91 0.45 -9.76
N ILE A 9 -7.49 1.33 -10.58
CA ILE A 9 -6.87 1.81 -11.82
C ILE A 9 -5.50 2.47 -11.57
N PHE A 10 -5.37 3.23 -10.49
CA PHE A 10 -4.09 3.85 -10.10
C PHE A 10 -3.02 2.78 -9.76
N ARG A 11 -3.39 1.73 -9.01
CA ARG A 11 -2.51 0.57 -8.73
C ARG A 11 -2.04 -0.06 -10.05
N ASN A 12 -2.95 -0.35 -10.97
CA ASN A 12 -2.59 -0.95 -12.27
C ASN A 12 -1.63 -0.06 -13.07
N ARG A 13 -1.78 1.26 -12.99
CA ARG A 13 -0.87 2.20 -13.63
C ARG A 13 0.52 2.20 -12.99
N LEU A 14 0.61 2.10 -11.65
CA LEU A 14 1.90 2.00 -10.96
C LEU A 14 2.63 0.71 -11.34
N LEU A 15 1.92 -0.43 -11.38
CA LEU A 15 2.53 -1.73 -11.72
C LEU A 15 3.06 -1.81 -13.16
N LYS A 16 2.62 -0.92 -14.06
CA LYS A 16 3.20 -0.78 -15.41
C LYS A 16 4.50 0.04 -15.44
N ARG A 17 4.86 0.71 -14.34
CA ARG A 17 6.10 1.49 -14.21
C ARG A 17 7.20 0.61 -13.59
N LYS A 18 8.45 0.89 -13.94
CA LYS A 18 9.60 0.26 -13.27
C LYS A 18 9.62 0.65 -11.79
N GLY A 19 9.97 -0.30 -10.92
CA GLY A 19 10.12 -0.07 -9.48
C GLY A 19 8.88 -0.35 -8.62
N PHE A 20 7.77 -0.81 -9.19
CA PHE A 20 6.58 -1.23 -8.44
C PHE A 20 6.27 -2.69 -8.71
N TYR A 21 5.91 -3.46 -7.68
CA TYR A 21 5.57 -4.87 -7.83
C TYR A 21 4.54 -5.37 -6.81
N GLU A 22 3.94 -6.48 -7.18
CA GLU A 22 3.07 -7.38 -6.42
C GLU A 22 3.77 -8.18 -5.32
N LYS A 23 3.41 -8.05 -4.03
CA LYS A 23 3.78 -9.06 -3.02
C LYS A 23 2.67 -9.22 -1.99
N THR A 24 2.56 -10.43 -1.43
CA THR A 24 1.85 -10.64 -0.16
C THR A 24 2.63 -9.92 0.94
N LEU A 25 1.97 -8.99 1.63
CA LEU A 25 2.52 -8.22 2.74
C LEU A 25 1.84 -8.64 4.05
N SER A 26 2.64 -8.75 5.11
CA SER A 26 2.19 -8.95 6.49
C SER A 26 2.12 -7.62 7.25
N LEU A 27 1.59 -7.64 8.47
CA LEU A 27 1.65 -6.48 9.36
C LEU A 27 3.10 -6.12 9.76
N ASP A 28 3.98 -7.11 9.91
CA ASP A 28 5.40 -6.86 10.20
C ASP A 28 6.08 -6.08 9.06
N ASP A 29 5.80 -6.44 7.80
CA ASP A 29 6.31 -5.71 6.64
C ASP A 29 5.87 -4.24 6.66
N LEU A 30 4.62 -3.97 7.08
CA LEU A 30 4.09 -2.61 7.20
C LEU A 30 4.86 -1.80 8.25
N PHE A 31 5.04 -2.34 9.46
CA PHE A 31 5.70 -1.63 10.56
C PHE A 31 7.22 -1.50 10.38
N ARG A 32 7.87 -2.41 9.63
CA ARG A 32 9.31 -2.35 9.34
C ARG A 32 9.66 -1.56 8.08
N SER A 33 8.67 -1.15 7.29
CA SER A 33 8.92 -0.38 6.07
C SER A 33 9.54 0.98 6.36
N ASN A 34 10.46 1.44 5.50
CA ASN A 34 11.04 2.79 5.64
C ASN A 34 10.01 3.90 5.42
N SER A 35 8.95 3.62 4.66
CA SER A 35 7.91 4.58 4.29
C SER A 35 6.68 3.86 3.76
N VAL A 36 5.49 4.37 4.12
CA VAL A 36 4.21 3.90 3.60
C VAL A 36 3.55 5.00 2.78
N PHE A 37 2.91 4.61 1.68
CA PHE A 37 2.20 5.52 0.80
C PHE A 37 0.80 5.00 0.50
N LEU A 38 -0.18 5.89 0.54
CA LEU A 38 -1.53 5.62 0.04
C LEU A 38 -1.63 6.14 -1.39
N CYS A 39 -2.40 5.43 -2.22
CA CYS A 39 -2.66 5.90 -3.57
C CYS A 39 -4.08 5.63 -4.06
N ASN A 40 -4.61 6.59 -4.84
CA ASN A 40 -5.85 6.42 -5.57
C ASN A 40 -5.89 7.35 -6.80
N SER A 41 -6.90 7.19 -7.65
CA SER A 41 -7.02 7.94 -8.90
C SER A 41 -7.26 9.45 -8.70
N LEU A 42 -7.83 9.87 -7.57
CA LEU A 42 -8.18 11.26 -7.29
C LEU A 42 -7.03 12.04 -6.64
N ARG A 43 -6.40 11.46 -5.62
CA ARG A 43 -5.40 12.10 -4.75
C ARG A 43 -3.95 11.78 -5.13
N GLY A 44 -3.72 10.87 -6.06
CA GLY A 44 -2.37 10.49 -6.46
C GLY A 44 -1.67 9.62 -5.42
N ILE A 45 -0.40 9.89 -5.14
CA ILE A 45 0.41 9.22 -4.11
C ILE A 45 0.56 10.19 -2.92
N LEU A 46 0.20 9.74 -1.73
CA LEU A 46 0.34 10.50 -0.49
C LEU A 46 1.20 9.73 0.50
N ARG A 47 2.20 10.39 1.08
CA ARG A 47 3.04 9.79 2.13
C ARG A 47 2.24 9.72 3.43
N VAL A 48 2.24 8.54 4.04
CA VAL A 48 1.68 8.34 5.38
C VAL A 48 2.66 8.91 6.40
N LYS A 49 2.15 9.69 7.37
CA LYS A 49 2.97 10.27 8.44
C LYS A 49 3.22 9.24 9.53
N GLU A 50 2.17 8.59 10.01
CA GLU A 50 2.22 7.62 11.10
C GLU A 50 1.25 6.47 10.83
N VAL A 51 1.60 5.29 11.33
CA VAL A 51 0.76 4.07 11.31
C VAL A 51 0.58 3.64 12.76
N TYR A 52 -0.67 3.52 13.20
CA TYR A 52 -1.00 3.11 14.57
C TYR A 52 -1.41 1.64 14.60
N ASN A 53 -1.00 0.92 15.64
CA ASN A 53 -1.48 -0.42 15.93
C ASN A 53 -2.49 -0.36 17.10
N PHE A 54 -3.75 -0.72 16.84
CA PHE A 54 -4.83 -0.63 17.82
C PHE A 54 -5.24 -1.99 18.40
N ILE A 55 -4.35 -2.99 18.37
CA ILE A 55 -4.62 -4.26 19.04
C ILE A 55 -4.85 -3.96 20.53
N LYS A 56 -6.11 -4.05 20.96
CA LYS A 56 -6.49 -4.08 22.37
C LYS A 56 -6.04 -5.44 22.91
N GLU A 57 -5.29 -5.42 24.02
CA GLU A 57 -5.24 -6.56 24.94
C GLU A 57 -6.66 -6.90 25.43
#